data_AF-A0A913X5H8-F1
#
_entry.id   AF-A0A913X5H8-F1
#
_cell.length_a   1.000
_cell.length_b   1.000
_cell.length_c   1.000
_cell.angle_alpha   90.00
_cell.angle_beta   90.00
_cell.angle_gamma   90.00
#
_symmetry.space_group_name_H-M   'P 1'
#
loop_
_entity.id
_entity.type
_entity.pdbx_description
1 polymer ?
#
loop_
_entity_poly.entity_id
_entity_poly.type
_entity_poly.pdbx_seq_one_letter_code
_entity_poly.pdbx_strand_id
1 'polypeptide(L)'
;MELYGCEVDASTCRQRNLGMENNAIKDDQIHSPSSNNLAKYARLNLDLRSPIVKSCWTTSDPSPWLQVDLKSSYYITAVLTQGCGFDYTREWVKKYKISYGNYPSEMVDYKVNGTVK
;
A
#
# COMPACT_ATOMS: atom_id res chain seq x y z
N MET A 1 0.72 0.70 -5.67
CA MET A 1 1.25 1.57 -4.62
C MET A 1 2.71 1.25 -4.40
N GLU A 2 3.49 2.26 -4.02
CA GLU A 2 4.86 2.11 -3.53
C GLU A 2 5.03 2.92 -2.25
N LEU A 3 5.80 2.38 -1.32
CA LEU A 3 6.16 3.05 -0.08
C LEU A 3 7.60 3.53 -0.22
N TYR A 4 7.84 4.78 0.17
CA TYR A 4 9.19 5.33 0.26
C TYR A 4 9.53 5.61 1.70
N GLY A 5 10.78 5.34 2.05
CA GLY A 5 11.26 5.54 3.41
C GLY A 5 12.70 5.11 3.63
N CYS A 6 13.05 4.94 4.90
CA CYS A 6 14.33 4.45 5.37
C CYS A 6 14.13 3.69 6.69
N GLU A 7 15.03 2.77 7.02
CA GLU A 7 14.98 2.04 8.30
C GLU A 7 15.30 2.97 9.46
N VAL A 8 14.63 2.77 10.59
CA VAL A 8 14.85 3.61 11.78
C VAL A 8 16.29 3.49 12.30
N ASP A 9 16.89 2.31 12.20
CA ASP A 9 18.25 2.04 12.69
C ASP A 9 19.36 2.42 11.67
N ALA A 10 18.99 2.99 10.52
CA ALA A 10 19.97 3.41 9.53
C ALA A 10 20.77 4.64 10.02
N SER A 11 22.10 4.58 9.92
CA SER A 11 23.01 5.68 10.28
C SER A 11 22.74 6.98 9.51
N THR A 12 22.07 6.90 8.36
CA THR A 12 21.53 8.05 7.62
C THR A 12 20.24 7.63 6.93
N CYS A 13 19.18 8.42 7.10
CA CYS A 13 17.93 8.20 6.39
C CYS A 13 18.04 8.66 4.94
N ARG A 14 18.34 7.72 4.03
CA ARG A 14 18.24 7.96 2.59
C ARG A 14 16.93 7.37 2.07
N GLN A 15 16.06 8.23 1.56
CA GLN A 15 14.79 7.81 0.97
C GLN A 15 15.04 6.82 -0.19
N ARG A 16 14.36 5.68 -0.13
CA ARG A 16 14.35 4.62 -1.15
C ARG A 16 12.95 4.00 -1.24
N ASN A 17 12.67 3.29 -2.33
CA ASN A 17 11.51 2.41 -2.38
C ASN A 17 11.67 1.29 -1.32
N LEU A 18 10.56 0.90 -0.71
CA LEU A 18 10.54 -0.19 0.27
C LEU A 18 10.15 -1.52 -0.37
N GLY A 19 9.58 -1.48 -1.57
CA GLY A 19 9.58 -2.60 -2.49
C GLY A 19 8.23 -3.23 -2.73
N MET A 20 7.18 -2.41 -2.73
CA MET A 20 5.89 -2.86 -3.25
C MET A 20 5.98 -3.15 -4.75
N GLU A 21 6.64 -2.30 -5.53
CA GLU A 21 6.76 -2.45 -6.99
C GLU A 21 7.68 -3.63 -7.37
N ASN A 22 8.84 -3.74 -6.71
CA ASN A 22 9.89 -4.69 -7.08
C ASN A 22 9.81 -6.05 -6.36
N ASN A 23 8.75 -6.30 -5.60
CA ASN A 23 8.52 -7.52 -4.80
C ASN A 23 9.50 -7.75 -3.63
N ALA A 24 10.27 -6.75 -3.19
CA ALA A 24 11.05 -6.89 -1.96
C ALA A 24 10.14 -7.00 -0.72
N ILE A 25 9.00 -6.29 -0.72
CA ILE A 25 7.86 -6.61 0.13
C ILE A 25 7.10 -7.77 -0.53
N LYS A 26 7.03 -8.91 0.15
CA LYS A 26 6.43 -10.15 -0.38
C LYS A 26 4.91 -10.16 -0.32
N ASP A 27 4.28 -11.06 -1.06
CA ASP A 27 2.81 -11.14 -1.15
C ASP A 27 2.15 -11.42 0.21
N ASP A 28 2.79 -12.25 1.05
CA ASP A 28 2.35 -12.58 2.42
C ASP A 28 2.52 -11.43 3.42
N GLN A 29 3.12 -10.32 2.98
CA GLN A 29 3.21 -9.08 3.75
C GLN A 29 2.06 -8.11 3.44
N ILE A 30 1.21 -8.39 2.45
CA ILE A 30 0.18 -7.47 1.97
C ILE A 30 -1.19 -8.07 2.27
N HIS A 31 -1.99 -7.39 3.09
CA HIS A 31 -3.24 -7.91 3.65
C HIS A 31 -4.42 -6.98 3.37
N SER A 32 -5.63 -7.55 3.26
CA SER A 32 -6.88 -6.82 3.06
C SER A 32 -8.09 -7.68 3.45
N PRO A 33 -9.14 -7.11 4.08
CA PRO A 33 -10.30 -7.87 4.54
C PRO A 33 -11.08 -8.31 3.30
N SER A 34 -11.35 -9.62 3.16
CA SER A 34 -12.02 -10.25 2.00
C SER A 34 -11.22 -10.41 0.70
N SER A 35 -9.93 -10.05 0.66
CA SER A 35 -9.12 -10.05 -0.57
C SER A 35 -7.76 -10.73 -0.42
N ASN A 36 -7.61 -11.73 0.46
CA ASN A 36 -6.30 -12.29 0.85
C ASN A 36 -5.39 -12.72 -0.33
N ASN A 37 -5.93 -13.06 -1.50
CA ASN A 37 -5.13 -13.36 -2.71
C ASN A 37 -5.03 -12.22 -3.74
N LEU A 38 -5.79 -11.15 -3.54
CA LEU A 38 -5.86 -9.99 -4.44
C LEU A 38 -5.15 -8.76 -3.87
N ALA A 39 -4.82 -8.74 -2.57
CA ALA A 39 -4.14 -7.61 -1.92
C ALA A 39 -2.79 -7.30 -2.58
N LYS A 40 -2.06 -8.33 -3.02
CA LYS A 40 -0.83 -8.20 -3.82
C LYS A 40 -1.01 -7.48 -5.16
N TYR A 41 -2.23 -7.35 -5.67
CA TYR A 41 -2.48 -6.56 -6.86
C TYR A 41 -2.47 -5.06 -6.59
N ALA A 42 -2.28 -4.64 -5.34
CA ALA A 42 -2.13 -3.23 -4.98
C ALA A 42 -0.73 -2.67 -5.30
N ARG A 43 0.21 -3.46 -5.83
CA ARG A 43 1.58 -3.03 -6.17
C ARG A 43 1.60 -1.95 -7.25
N LEU A 44 2.60 -1.05 -7.20
CA LEU A 44 2.79 -0.02 -8.24
C LEU A 44 3.26 -0.70 -9.53
N ASN A 45 2.91 -0.11 -10.68
CA ASN A 45 3.32 -0.54 -12.02
C ASN A 45 3.10 -2.03 -12.29
N LEU A 46 2.11 -2.62 -11.63
CA LEU A 46 1.73 -4.00 -11.85
C LEU A 46 1.09 -4.17 -13.23
N ASP A 47 1.93 -4.49 -14.22
CA ASP A 47 1.50 -4.74 -15.59
C ASP A 47 1.27 -6.25 -15.80
N LEU A 48 0.13 -6.74 -15.31
CA LEU A 48 -0.38 -8.05 -15.68
C LEU A 48 -1.12 -7.87 -17.01
N ARG A 49 -0.39 -7.87 -18.14
CA ARG A 49 -0.96 -7.82 -19.50
C ARG A 49 -1.84 -9.04 -19.77
N SER A 50 -3.02 -9.06 -19.18
CA SER A 50 -3.98 -10.14 -19.27
C SER A 50 -5.39 -9.58 -19.18
N PRO A 51 -6.26 -9.85 -20.17
CA PRO A 51 -7.66 -9.48 -20.09
C PRO A 51 -8.44 -10.26 -19.01
N ILE A 52 -7.82 -11.27 -18.40
CA ILE A 52 -8.45 -12.19 -17.42
C ILE A 52 -7.97 -11.89 -16.00
N VAL A 53 -6.74 -11.39 -15.83
CA VAL A 53 -6.12 -11.20 -14.51
C VAL A 53 -6.29 -9.74 -14.08
N LYS A 54 -6.80 -9.53 -12.86
CA LYS A 54 -6.90 -8.18 -12.29
C LYS A 54 -5.50 -7.56 -12.20
N SER A 55 -5.28 -6.46 -12.92
CA SER A 55 -4.04 -5.66 -12.87
C SER A 55 -3.99 -4.71 -11.68
N CYS A 56 -4.99 -4.75 -10.80
CA CYS A 56 -5.08 -3.94 -9.60
C CYS A 56 -5.85 -4.60 -8.47
N TRP A 57 -5.62 -4.12 -7.26
CA TRP A 57 -6.46 -4.45 -6.11
C TRP A 57 -7.80 -3.69 -6.21
N THR A 58 -8.89 -4.44 -6.09
CA THR A 58 -10.27 -3.93 -6.13
C THR A 58 -11.06 -4.64 -5.03
N THR A 59 -12.01 -3.96 -4.39
CA THR A 59 -12.86 -4.55 -3.36
C THR A 59 -14.25 -3.92 -3.37
N SER A 60 -15.25 -4.70 -2.96
CA SER A 60 -16.62 -4.22 -2.72
C SER A 60 -16.89 -3.94 -1.25
N ASP A 61 -15.88 -4.07 -0.39
CA ASP A 61 -15.99 -3.71 1.03
C ASP A 61 -16.30 -2.21 1.16
N PRO A 62 -17.37 -1.80 1.87
CA PRO A 62 -17.71 -0.40 2.07
C PRO A 62 -16.69 0.37 2.92
N SER A 63 -15.86 -0.33 3.70
CA SER A 63 -14.81 0.24 4.56
C SER A 63 -13.46 -0.45 4.29
N PRO A 64 -12.94 -0.37 3.07
CA PRO A 64 -11.81 -1.17 2.66
C PRO A 64 -10.50 -0.66 3.25
N TRP A 65 -9.61 -1.59 3.59
CA TRP A 65 -8.24 -1.28 3.94
C TRP A 65 -7.25 -2.21 3.25
N LEU A 66 -6.03 -1.70 3.12
CA LEU A 66 -4.86 -2.41 2.65
C LEU A 66 -3.75 -2.20 3.68
N GLN A 67 -3.24 -3.29 4.23
CA GLN A 67 -2.18 -3.28 5.22
C GLN A 67 -0.91 -3.87 4.63
N VAL A 68 0.22 -3.23 4.92
CA VAL A 68 1.54 -3.70 4.51
C VAL A 68 2.36 -3.94 5.77
N ASP A 69 2.72 -5.20 6.01
CA ASP A 69 3.62 -5.61 7.09
C ASP A 69 5.07 -5.43 6.66
N LEU A 70 5.73 -4.41 7.17
CA LEU A 70 7.11 -4.06 6.80
C LEU A 70 8.17 -4.95 7.46
N LYS A 71 7.81 -5.83 8.40
CA LYS A 71 8.71 -6.72 9.19
C LYS A 71 9.81 -6.02 10.02
N SER A 72 9.99 -4.71 9.86
CA SER A 72 10.93 -3.87 10.60
C SER A 72 10.39 -2.44 10.65
N SER A 73 10.97 -1.60 11.50
CA SER A 73 10.54 -0.22 11.66
C SER A 73 11.15 0.68 10.59
N TYR A 74 10.31 1.46 9.91
CA TYR A 74 10.71 2.41 8.88
C TYR A 74 10.13 3.80 9.17
N TYR A 75 10.88 4.84 8.83
CA TYR A 75 10.31 6.17 8.57
C TYR A 75 9.71 6.17 7.16
N ILE A 76 8.38 6.26 7.08
CA ILE A 76 7.69 6.42 5.79
C ILE A 76 7.67 7.90 5.40
N THR A 77 8.26 8.21 4.25
CA THR A 77 8.39 9.59 3.76
C THR A 77 7.46 9.92 2.61
N ALA A 78 7.01 8.92 1.84
CA ALA A 78 6.00 9.10 0.81
C ALA A 78 5.24 7.80 0.50
N VAL A 79 4.02 7.97 -0.01
CA VAL A 79 3.18 6.90 -0.53
C VAL A 79 2.80 7.26 -1.96
N LEU A 80 3.21 6.44 -2.92
CA LEU A 80 2.76 6.56 -4.31
C LEU A 80 1.56 5.63 -4.49
N THR A 81 0.47 6.17 -5.03
CA THR A 81 -0.72 5.39 -5.36
C THR A 81 -0.94 5.40 -6.87
N GLN A 82 -1.61 4.37 -7.37
CA GLN A 82 -2.07 4.32 -8.74
C GLN A 82 -3.51 3.86 -8.77
N GLY A 83 -4.28 4.40 -9.72
CA GLY A 83 -5.55 3.81 -10.12
C GLY A 83 -5.35 2.61 -11.02
N CYS A 84 -6.44 2.09 -11.56
CA CYS A 84 -6.39 1.07 -12.58
C CYS A 84 -7.47 1.25 -13.63
N GLY A 85 -7.25 0.63 -14.78
CA GLY A 85 -8.17 0.71 -15.88
C GLY A 85 -7.59 0.15 -17.16
N PHE A 86 -8.46 -0.31 -18.03
CA PHE A 86 -8.15 -0.71 -19.40
C PHE A 86 -9.20 -0.09 -20.32
N ASP A 87 -8.76 0.42 -21.47
CA ASP A 87 -9.61 1.16 -22.41
C ASP A 87 -10.45 2.28 -21.76
N TYR A 88 -11.77 2.06 -21.65
CA TYR A 88 -12.78 3.04 -21.26
C TYR A 88 -13.15 3.01 -19.77
N THR A 89 -12.74 1.99 -19.01
CA THR A 89 -13.00 1.92 -17.57
C THR A 89 -11.72 2.30 -16.82
N ARG A 90 -11.76 3.43 -16.10
CA ARG A 90 -10.65 3.91 -15.27
C ARG A 90 -11.18 4.27 -13.90
N GLU A 91 -10.60 3.66 -12.87
CA GLU A 91 -11.01 3.81 -11.48
C GLU A 91 -9.79 4.18 -10.64
N TRP A 92 -10.00 5.06 -9.66
CA TRP A 92 -8.94 5.47 -8.73
C TRP A 92 -9.53 5.96 -7.42
N VAL A 93 -8.74 5.84 -6.36
CA VAL A 93 -9.08 6.36 -5.04
C VAL A 93 -8.68 7.83 -4.98
N LYS A 94 -9.65 8.72 -4.71
CA LYS A 94 -9.41 10.17 -4.60
C LYS A 94 -8.98 10.62 -3.20
N LYS A 95 -9.40 9.91 -2.17
CA LYS A 95 -9.12 10.20 -0.77
C LYS A 95 -8.94 8.89 -0.03
N TYR A 96 -7.93 8.85 0.83
CA TYR A 96 -7.67 7.75 1.74
C TYR A 96 -7.21 8.35 3.06
N LYS A 97 -7.07 7.49 4.07
CA LYS A 97 -6.42 7.81 5.34
C LYS A 97 -5.25 6.85 5.54
N ILE A 98 -4.26 7.25 6.32
CA ILE A 98 -3.16 6.37 6.71
C ILE A 98 -3.29 6.06 8.20
N SER A 99 -3.16 4.80 8.55
CA SER A 99 -2.98 4.36 9.95
C SER A 99 -1.69 3.55 10.04
N TYR A 100 -0.98 3.64 11.15
CA TYR A 100 0.31 2.98 11.36
C TYR A 100 0.43 2.43 12.78
N GLY A 101 1.24 1.39 12.97
CA GLY A 101 1.46 0.77 14.27
C GLY A 101 2.31 -0.49 14.12
N ASN A 102 2.82 -0.99 15.25
CA ASN A 102 3.61 -2.23 15.29
C ASN A 102 2.72 -3.48 15.33
N TYR A 103 1.46 -3.32 15.76
CA TYR A 103 0.49 -4.40 15.86
C TYR A 103 -0.83 -4.00 15.17
N PRO A 104 -1.50 -4.92 14.46
CA PRO A 104 -2.80 -4.63 13.83
C PRO A 104 -3.89 -4.15 14.80
N SER A 105 -3.83 -4.58 16.07
CA SER A 105 -4.77 -4.17 17.12
C SER A 105 -4.54 -2.77 17.68
N GLU A 106 -3.39 -2.15 17.37
CA GLU A 106 -2.92 -0.90 17.98
C GLU A 106 -2.58 0.17 16.93
N MET A 107 -3.25 0.13 15.78
CA MET A 107 -3.02 1.13 14.72
C MET A 107 -3.53 2.51 15.14
N VAL A 108 -2.74 3.53 14.82
CA VAL A 108 -3.06 4.95 15.09
C VAL A 108 -3.19 5.68 13.76
N ASP A 109 -4.22 6.51 13.63
CA ASP A 109 -4.41 7.37 12.46
C ASP A 109 -3.32 8.43 12.35
N TYR A 110 -2.75 8.57 11.16
CA TYR A 110 -1.84 9.64 10.81
C TYR A 110 -2.56 10.98 10.85
N LYS A 111 -1.95 11.96 11.53
CA LYS A 111 -2.52 13.29 11.72
C LYS A 111 -1.52 14.36 11.33
N VAL A 112 -2.02 15.40 10.66
CA VAL A 112 -1.30 16.65 10.43
C VAL A 112 -2.04 17.76 11.16
N ASN A 113 -1.36 18.42 12.09
CA ASN A 113 -1.95 19.47 12.95
C ASN A 113 -3.27 19.01 13.61
N GLY A 114 -3.30 17.78 14.13
CA GLY A 114 -4.46 17.19 14.80
C GLY A 114 -5.57 16.65 13.87
N THR A 115 -5.48 16.88 12.56
CA THR A 115 -6.47 16.41 11.57
C THR A 115 -6.03 15.10 10.93
N VAL A 116 -6.89 14.09 10.92
CA VAL A 116 -6.61 12.79 10.26
C VAL A 116 -6.42 13.00 8.76
N LYS A 117 -5.37 12.40 8.22
CA LYS A 117 -4.98 12.50 6.80
C LYS A 117 -4.90 11.15 6.13
#